data_AF-A0A0C3PQM4-F1
#
_entry.id   AF-A0A0C3PQM4-F1
#
_cell.length_a   1.000
_cell.length_b   1.000
_cell.length_c   1.000
_cell.angle_alpha   90.00
_cell.angle_beta   90.00
_cell.angle_gamma   90.00
#
_symmetry.space_group_name_H-M   'P 1'
#
loop_
_entity.id
_entity.type
_entity.pdbx_description
1 polymer ?
#
loop_
_entity_poly.entity_id
_entity_poly.type
_entity_poly.pdbx_seq_one_letter_code
_entity_poly.pdbx_strand_id
1 'polypeptide(L)'
;MAPITLYTASTPNGQKAAIIFEELKAAYPPTVFPDYVVRPIKMSANEQKEDWFLKINPNGRIPAISDGNRGDFKVFESAAIILYLTQQYDKEFKLGFDPGG
;
A
#
# COMPACT_ATOMS: atom_id res chain seq x y z
N MET A 1 9.10 11.42 -7.28
CA MET A 1 8.44 10.10 -7.46
C MET A 1 6.94 10.32 -7.58
N ALA A 2 6.23 9.45 -8.30
CA ALA A 2 4.77 9.48 -8.36
C ALA A 2 4.18 9.00 -7.01
N PRO A 3 3.07 9.58 -6.53
CA PRO A 3 2.44 9.10 -5.30
C PRO A 3 1.90 7.67 -5.45
N ILE A 4 1.99 6.88 -4.38
CA ILE A 4 1.34 5.57 -4.31
C ILE A 4 -0.12 5.78 -3.88
N THR A 5 -1.07 5.12 -4.54
CA THR A 5 -2.49 5.17 -4.12
C THR A 5 -2.79 4.03 -3.16
N LEU A 6 -3.29 4.33 -1.96
CA LEU A 6 -3.80 3.36 -0.98
C LEU A 6 -5.33 3.35 -1.02
N TYR A 7 -5.90 2.24 -1.50
CA TYR A 7 -7.33 1.99 -1.50
C TYR A 7 -7.71 1.27 -0.20
N THR A 8 -8.38 1.97 0.71
CA THR A 8 -8.61 1.46 2.07
C THR A 8 -9.89 1.98 2.71
N ALA A 9 -10.21 1.48 3.90
CA ALA A 9 -11.27 1.97 4.76
C ALA A 9 -10.83 1.88 6.24
N SER A 10 -11.52 2.58 7.14
CA SER A 10 -11.24 2.59 8.59
C SER A 10 -11.56 1.26 9.26
N THR A 11 -10.74 0.25 8.97
CA THR A 11 -10.83 -1.13 9.48
C THR A 11 -9.46 -1.57 9.99
N PRO A 12 -9.36 -2.63 10.82
CA PRO A 12 -8.06 -3.10 11.30
C PRO A 12 -7.06 -3.45 10.18
N ASN A 13 -7.51 -4.07 9.09
CA ASN A 13 -6.63 -4.38 7.95
C ASN A 13 -6.25 -3.12 7.16
N GLY A 14 -7.16 -2.14 7.07
CA GLY A 14 -6.87 -0.85 6.46
C GLY A 14 -5.85 -0.03 7.26
N GLN A 15 -5.92 -0.07 8.59
CA GLN A 15 -4.97 0.59 9.48
C GLN A 15 -3.56 -0.01 9.36
N LYS A 16 -3.43 -1.34 9.27
CA LYS A 16 -2.12 -2.00 9.05
C LYS A 16 -1.39 -1.45 7.82
N ALA A 17 -2.12 -1.28 6.71
CA ALA A 17 -1.53 -0.70 5.51
C ALA A 17 -1.13 0.77 5.72
N ALA A 18 -1.99 1.59 6.34
CA ALA A 18 -1.66 2.99 6.60
C ALA A 18 -0.42 3.15 7.51
N ILE A 19 -0.29 2.32 8.54
CA ILE A 19 0.85 2.36 9.46
C ILE A 19 2.17 2.19 8.70
N ILE A 20 2.29 1.17 7.84
CA ILE A 20 3.56 0.96 7.11
C ILE A 20 3.91 2.13 6.18
N PHE A 21 2.92 2.82 5.60
CA PHE A 21 3.17 4.05 4.83
C PHE A 21 3.74 5.17 5.72
N GLU A 22 3.17 5.40 6.89
CA GLU A 22 3.66 6.42 7.83
C GLU A 22 5.05 6.09 8.38
N GLU A 23 5.30 4.83 8.74
CA GLU A 23 6.61 4.37 9.21
C GLU A 23 7.69 4.56 8.13
N LEU A 24 7.41 4.21 6.87
CA LEU A 24 8.35 4.42 5.76
C LEU A 24 8.57 5.90 5.45
N LYS A 25 7.51 6.72 5.51
CA LYS A 25 7.59 8.17 5.32
C LYS A 25 8.41 8.85 6.42
N ALA A 26 8.34 8.35 7.65
CA ALA A 26 9.17 8.83 8.75
C ALA A 26 10.63 8.37 8.63
N ALA A 27 10.86 7.14 8.16
CA ALA A 27 12.19 6.53 8.09
C ALA A 27 13.05 7.01 6.91
N TYR A 28 12.42 7.49 5.82
CA TYR A 28 13.10 7.77 4.56
C TYR A 28 12.74 9.13 3.94
N PRO A 29 13.69 9.79 3.27
CA PRO A 29 13.41 11.03 2.57
C PRO A 29 12.51 10.80 1.34
N PRO A 30 11.86 11.86 0.82
CA PRO A 30 11.03 11.81 -0.40
C PRO A 30 11.77 11.40 -1.69
N THR A 31 13.09 11.20 -1.63
CA THR A 31 13.91 10.65 -2.71
C THR A 31 13.99 9.13 -2.67
N VAL A 32 13.66 8.51 -1.53
CA VAL A 32 13.64 7.06 -1.32
C VAL A 32 12.21 6.53 -1.22
N PHE A 33 11.36 7.12 -0.38
CA PHE A 33 9.95 6.76 -0.28
C PHE A 33 9.04 7.84 -0.86
N PRO A 34 8.14 7.52 -1.82
CA PRO A 34 7.19 8.49 -2.36
C PRO A 34 6.15 8.90 -1.33
N ASP A 35 5.51 10.05 -1.54
CA ASP A 35 4.28 10.35 -0.81
C ASP A 35 3.16 9.38 -1.24
N TYR A 36 2.06 9.35 -0.49
CA TYR A 36 0.94 8.48 -0.81
C TYR A 36 -0.39 9.22 -0.66
N VAL A 37 -1.37 8.77 -1.43
CA VAL A 37 -2.73 9.31 -1.41
C VAL A 37 -3.70 8.22 -0.98
N VAL A 38 -4.64 8.57 -0.11
CA VAL A 38 -5.66 7.64 0.36
C VAL A 38 -6.91 7.80 -0.51
N ARG A 39 -7.33 6.71 -1.16
CA ARG A 39 -8.65 6.61 -1.81
C ARG A 39 -9.57 5.80 -0.91
N PRO A 40 -10.48 6.44 -0.14
CA PRO A 40 -11.40 5.71 0.72
C PRO A 40 -12.34 4.85 -0.12
N ILE A 41 -12.60 3.63 0.34
CA ILE A 41 -13.55 2.70 -0.26
C ILE A 41 -14.80 2.62 0.63
N LYS A 42 -15.96 2.93 0.05
CA LYS A 42 -17.25 2.89 0.74
C LYS A 42 -17.74 1.46 0.88
N MET A 43 -17.35 0.80 1.97
CA MET A 43 -17.79 -0.57 2.29
C MET A 43 -19.31 -0.71 2.33
N SER A 44 -20.04 0.30 2.83
CA SER A 44 -21.51 0.31 2.91
C SER A 44 -22.20 0.33 1.54
N ALA A 45 -21.51 0.81 0.50
CA ALA A 45 -22.00 0.83 -0.87
C ALA A 45 -21.50 -0.37 -1.69
N ASN A 46 -20.77 -1.32 -1.08
CA ASN A 46 -20.07 -2.40 -1.78
C ASN A 46 -19.13 -1.92 -2.90
N GLU A 47 -18.53 -0.73 -2.75
CA GLU A 47 -17.62 -0.16 -3.76
C GLU A 47 -16.42 -1.09 -4.06
N GLN A 48 -15.96 -1.87 -3.08
CA GLN A 48 -14.93 -2.90 -3.24
C GLN A 48 -15.32 -4.07 -4.17
N LYS A 49 -16.57 -4.11 -4.62
CA LYS A 49 -17.10 -5.11 -5.56
C LYS A 49 -17.36 -4.52 -6.95
N GLU A 50 -17.14 -3.22 -7.14
CA GLU A 50 -17.30 -2.58 -8.45
C GLU A 50 -16.17 -2.99 -9.40
N ASP A 51 -16.48 -3.09 -10.70
CA ASP A 51 -15.58 -3.57 -11.75
C ASP A 51 -14.22 -2.87 -11.76
N TRP A 52 -14.19 -1.56 -11.49
CA TRP A 52 -12.94 -0.81 -11.47
C TRP A 52 -12.05 -1.20 -10.29
N PHE A 53 -12.63 -1.53 -9.13
CA PHE A 53 -11.86 -1.98 -7.97
C PHE A 53 -11.43 -3.44 -8.14
N LEU A 54 -12.28 -4.28 -8.75
CA LEU A 54 -11.93 -5.67 -9.05
C LEU A 54 -10.76 -5.79 -10.04
N LYS A 55 -10.57 -4.80 -10.92
CA LYS A 55 -9.36 -4.67 -11.76
C LYS A 55 -8.08 -4.34 -10.99
N ILE A 56 -8.21 -3.92 -9.73
CA ILE A 56 -7.09 -3.65 -8.80
C ILE A 56 -6.88 -4.85 -7.88
N ASN A 57 -7.96 -5.31 -7.25
CA ASN A 57 -7.99 -6.48 -6.40
C ASN A 57 -9.16 -7.40 -6.77
N PRO A 58 -8.91 -8.51 -7.49
CA PRO A 58 -9.93 -9.50 -7.84
C PRO A 58 -10.65 -10.15 -6.65
N ASN A 59 -10.05 -10.15 -5.45
CA ASN A 59 -10.69 -10.63 -4.22
C ASN A 59 -11.81 -9.66 -3.74
N GLY A 60 -11.79 -8.41 -4.21
CA GLY A 60 -12.74 -7.37 -3.83
C GLY A 60 -12.72 -7.11 -2.33
N ARG A 61 -11.53 -7.00 -1.75
CA ARG A 61 -11.28 -6.69 -0.33
C ARG A 61 -10.30 -5.52 -0.22
N ILE A 62 -10.36 -4.81 0.90
CA ILE A 62 -9.33 -3.82 1.26
C ILE A 62 -8.32 -4.43 2.24
N PRO A 63 -7.11 -3.87 2.36
CA PRO A 63 -6.53 -2.81 1.52
C PRO A 63 -6.01 -3.32 0.17
N ALA A 64 -5.83 -2.39 -0.76
CA ALA A 64 -5.06 -2.56 -1.99
C ALA A 64 -4.24 -1.29 -2.27
N ILE A 65 -3.16 -1.37 -3.05
CA ILE A 65 -2.37 -0.23 -3.49
C ILE A 65 -2.15 -0.25 -5.01
N SER A 66 -1.86 0.92 -5.58
CA SER A 66 -1.29 1.04 -6.91
C SER A 66 -0.05 1.93 -6.88
N ASP A 67 1.08 1.41 -7.36
CA ASP A 67 2.36 2.07 -7.34
C ASP A 67 2.75 2.61 -8.72
N GLY A 68 2.54 3.92 -8.91
CA GLY A 68 2.86 4.61 -10.16
C GLY A 68 4.35 4.62 -10.50
N ASN A 69 5.25 4.39 -9.54
CA ASN A 69 6.70 4.32 -9.81
C ASN A 69 7.11 2.98 -10.42
N ARG A 70 6.19 1.99 -10.45
CA ARG A 70 6.43 0.64 -10.97
C ARG A 70 5.49 0.25 -12.09
N GLY A 71 5.09 1.22 -12.92
CA GLY A 71 4.17 0.97 -14.03
C GLY A 71 2.75 0.65 -13.55
N ASP A 72 2.28 1.35 -12.52
CA ASP A 72 0.96 1.16 -11.89
C ASP A 72 0.79 -0.26 -11.31
N PHE A 73 1.83 -0.75 -10.63
CA PHE A 73 1.85 -2.10 -10.08
C PHE A 73 0.87 -2.22 -8.90
N LYS A 74 -0.02 -3.20 -8.98
CA LYS A 74 -1.12 -3.40 -8.02
C LYS A 74 -0.75 -4.48 -7.01
N VAL A 75 -0.94 -4.18 -5.74
CA VAL A 75 -0.74 -5.13 -4.64
C VAL A 75 -1.95 -5.10 -3.72
N PHE A 76 -2.42 -6.27 -3.30
CA PHE A 76 -3.54 -6.43 -2.38
C PHE A 76 -3.21 -7.49 -1.34
N GLU A 77 -4.01 -7.58 -0.28
CA GLU A 77 -3.70 -8.25 1.00
C GLU A 77 -2.71 -7.45 1.85
N SER A 78 -3.07 -7.16 3.11
CA SER A 78 -2.29 -6.27 3.97
C SER A 78 -0.86 -6.78 4.21
N ALA A 79 -0.66 -8.09 4.36
CA ALA A 79 0.66 -8.67 4.56
C ALA A 79 1.54 -8.56 3.30
N ALA A 80 0.96 -8.77 2.12
CA ALA A 80 1.67 -8.63 0.86
C ALA A 80 2.03 -7.16 0.56
N ILE A 81 1.15 -6.22 0.92
CA ILE A 81 1.43 -4.78 0.84
C ILE A 81 2.63 -4.42 1.73
N ILE A 82 2.64 -4.86 2.99
CA ILE A 82 3.76 -4.60 3.91
C ILE A 82 5.05 -5.17 3.34
N LEU A 83 5.04 -6.45 2.91
CA LEU A 83 6.21 -7.11 2.34
C LEU A 83 6.72 -6.40 1.07
N TYR A 84 5.81 -6.00 0.19
CA TYR A 84 6.16 -5.27 -1.02
C TYR A 84 6.82 -3.94 -0.68
N LEU A 85 6.20 -3.14 0.19
CA LEU A 85 6.70 -1.81 0.53
C LEU A 85 8.06 -1.88 1.21
N THR A 86 8.28 -2.83 2.13
CA THR A 86 9.60 -3.00 2.76
C THR A 86 10.64 -3.44 1.74
N GLN A 87 10.36 -4.44 0.90
CA GLN A 87 11.30 -4.89 -0.14
C GLN A 87 11.67 -3.77 -1.13
N GLN A 88 10.72 -2.90 -1.48
CA GLN A 88 10.96 -1.88 -2.49
C GLN A 88 11.55 -0.58 -1.94
N TYR A 89 11.25 -0.23 -0.70
CA TYR A 89 11.51 1.11 -0.16
C TYR A 89 12.28 1.15 1.16
N ASP A 90 12.35 0.05 1.92
CA ASP A 90 13.12 0.00 3.16
C ASP A 90 14.60 -0.30 2.90
N LYS A 91 15.32 0.66 2.33
CA LYS A 91 16.69 0.48 1.81
C LYS A 91 17.75 0.13 2.85
N GLU A 92 17.49 0.47 4.11
CA GLU A 92 18.39 0.25 5.24
C GLU A 92 17.82 -0.76 6.25
N PHE A 93 16.77 -1.52 5.87
CA PHE A 93 16.14 -2.53 6.71
C PHE A 93 15.71 -2.01 8.10
N LYS A 94 15.19 -0.78 8.16
CA LYS A 94 14.72 -0.15 9.41
C LYS A 94 13.39 -0.73 9.90
N LEU A 95 12.61 -1.33 9.00
CA LEU A 95 11.27 -1.86 9.29
C LEU A 95 11.11 -3.34 8.91
N GLY A 96 11.83 -3.76 7.87
CA GLY A 96 11.92 -5.13 7.38
C GLY A 96 13.14 -5.86 7.93
N PHE A 97 13.49 -6.95 7.26
CA PHE A 97 14.63 -7.78 7.59
C PHE A 97 15.69 -7.66 6.50
N ASP A 98 16.96 -7.61 6.89
CA ASP A 98 18.09 -7.71 5.95
C ASP A 98 18.23 -9.17 5.47
N PRO A 99 17.91 -9.49 4.21
CA PRO A 99 18.03 -10.86 3.70
C PRO A 99 19.49 -11.33 3.61
N GLY A 100 20.48 -10.43 3.76
CA GLY A 100 21.91 -10.68 3.71
C GLY A 100 22.61 -10.80 5.07
N GLY A 101 22.00 -10.30 6.15
CA GLY A 101 22.54 -10.35 7.53
C GLY A 101 23.41 -9.17 7.94
#